data_AF-A0A1H6ND70-F1
#
_entry.id   AF-A0A1H6ND70-F1
#
_cell.length_a   1.000
_cell.length_b   1.000
_cell.length_c   1.000
_cell.angle_alpha   90.00
_cell.angle_beta   90.00
_cell.angle_gamma   90.00
#
_symmetry.space_group_name_H-M   'P 1'
#
loop_
_entity.id
_entity.type
_entity.pdbx_description
1 polymer ?
#
loop_
_entity_poly.entity_id
_entity_poly.type
_entity_poly.pdbx_seq_one_letter_code
_entity_poly.pdbx_strand_id
1 'polypeptide(L)'
;MSRWQDQFMSHPFQDVWDKIVSKSESLTVDDESIVANVEEIARLRKVVSFISSLIDSIDPDLVPVSTWQSFHSQCQPCLKEISAYESNRNIGHIRNANNNHIDNLLTYLRPYVVNPDNAAKAAMKATREYTKAISEGVEEFKNQVIEYSQEFKNHSNELNELKSKFITEFENLKVTHEEVEGLRIHYFDGVDEKQSVESTVDKFVESISDFHNKISDYHIELLESGSDSIASKINLAHETAARSSEQISTLLSDTEKQLKELRGFYIRVVGREDKDGIVVGGLQDELNSRQSDLDEFKREQEIRYRTLNEQIEGLLPGATSAGLATAYRAMRKSFSEPIKQYSRLFYISVAILSVIAFISTIDSLLTDAAFIKFVDVTNIGNLLSNLAHKLPVILPMLWLALFASKRRNEAQRLQQEYAHKEALAKSYQSFKNQIDNLKDGAKEQLLEKLLAAAIDAVAANASSALDGKHEEKTPIHLGLDTTLKQLEKIKEIIQFK
;
A
#
# COMPACT_ATOMS: atom_id res chain seq x y z
N MET A 1 15.58 -38.51 9.62
CA MET A 1 14.38 -39.28 9.99
C MET A 1 13.18 -38.43 9.64
N SER A 2 12.11 -39.06 9.13
CA SER A 2 10.87 -38.35 8.83
C SER A 2 10.15 -37.99 10.14
N ARG A 3 9.26 -37.00 10.11
CA ARG A 3 8.39 -36.67 11.25
C ARG A 3 7.52 -37.87 11.69
N TRP A 4 7.21 -38.80 10.79
CA TRP A 4 6.32 -39.95 11.04
C TRP A 4 7.06 -41.08 11.74
N GLN A 5 8.33 -41.30 11.40
CA GLN A 5 9.25 -42.17 12.16
C GLN A 5 9.41 -41.69 13.61
N ASP A 6 9.60 -40.39 13.82
CA ASP A 6 9.74 -39.82 15.17
C ASP A 6 8.45 -40.01 15.99
N GLN A 7 7.28 -39.86 15.36
CA GLN A 7 5.98 -40.08 16.01
C GLN A 7 5.72 -41.55 16.35
N PHE A 8 6.16 -42.49 15.52
CA PHE A 8 6.05 -43.92 15.78
C PHE A 8 6.94 -44.37 16.94
N MET A 9 8.20 -43.93 16.97
CA MET A 9 9.16 -44.31 18.01
C MET A 9 8.80 -43.70 19.38
N SER A 10 8.15 -42.53 19.39
CA SER A 10 7.72 -41.85 20.62
C SER A 10 6.30 -42.20 21.08
N HIS A 11 5.57 -43.05 20.36
CA HIS A 11 4.17 -43.33 20.69
C HIS A 11 4.03 -44.18 21.97
N PRO A 12 3.10 -43.86 22.89
CA PRO A 12 2.88 -44.61 24.13
C PRO A 12 2.53 -46.10 23.99
N PHE A 13 2.28 -46.60 22.76
CA PHE A 13 1.95 -48.02 22.56
C PHE A 13 3.20 -48.90 22.66
N GLN A 14 4.38 -48.37 22.32
CA GLN A 14 5.65 -49.10 22.36
C GLN A 14 5.90 -49.66 23.77
N ASP A 15 5.86 -48.80 24.80
CA ASP A 15 6.05 -49.20 26.20
C ASP A 15 4.98 -50.19 26.70
N VAL A 16 3.71 -50.02 26.29
CA VAL A 16 2.64 -50.95 26.67
C VAL A 16 2.79 -52.29 25.96
N TRP A 17 3.21 -52.29 24.69
CA TRP A 17 3.42 -53.49 23.89
C TRP A 17 4.60 -54.30 24.40
N ASP A 18 5.72 -53.67 24.73
CA ASP A 18 6.88 -54.33 25.34
C ASP A 18 6.52 -55.03 26.65
N LYS A 19 5.64 -54.43 27.46
CA LYS A 19 5.09 -55.05 28.67
C LYS A 19 4.20 -56.26 28.37
N ILE A 20 3.43 -56.23 27.29
CA ILE A 20 2.62 -57.39 26.85
C ILE A 20 3.53 -58.51 26.37
N VAL A 21 4.54 -58.21 25.54
CA VAL A 21 5.51 -59.19 25.03
C VAL A 21 6.21 -59.88 26.20
N SER A 22 6.86 -59.11 27.07
CA SER A 22 7.60 -59.63 28.22
C SER A 22 6.73 -60.46 29.18
N LYS A 23 5.51 -60.02 29.48
CA LYS A 23 4.57 -60.79 30.30
C LYS A 23 4.09 -62.05 29.59
N SER A 24 3.75 -61.98 28.31
CA SER A 24 3.28 -63.13 27.54
C SER A 24 4.31 -64.26 27.51
N GLU A 25 5.60 -63.94 27.48
CA GLU A 25 6.70 -64.90 27.53
C GLU A 25 6.83 -65.60 28.90
N SER A 26 6.52 -64.91 30.00
CA SER A 26 6.65 -65.45 31.36
C SER A 26 5.40 -66.20 31.89
N LEU A 27 4.27 -66.18 31.16
CA LEU A 27 3.03 -66.83 31.60
C LEU A 27 3.12 -68.36 31.73
N THR A 28 2.68 -68.92 32.86
CA THR A 28 2.54 -70.37 33.09
C THR A 28 1.11 -70.74 33.48
N VAL A 29 0.73 -72.01 33.35
CA VAL A 29 -0.56 -72.56 33.83
C VAL A 29 -0.32 -73.33 35.13
N ASP A 30 -1.28 -73.33 36.07
CA ASP A 30 -1.17 -74.06 37.35
C ASP A 30 -1.37 -75.58 37.21
N ASP A 31 -2.16 -76.01 36.22
CA ASP A 31 -2.42 -77.41 35.91
C ASP A 31 -2.24 -77.66 34.40
N GLU A 32 -1.10 -78.25 34.05
CA GLU A 32 -0.73 -78.59 32.68
C GLU A 32 -1.56 -79.75 32.10
N SER A 33 -2.35 -80.45 32.92
CA SER A 33 -3.24 -81.52 32.43
C SER A 33 -4.52 -80.98 31.77
N ILE A 34 -4.87 -79.70 32.01
CA ILE A 34 -6.01 -79.03 31.37
C ILE A 34 -5.57 -78.42 30.03
N VAL A 35 -5.65 -79.22 28.97
CA VAL A 35 -5.23 -78.86 27.60
C VAL A 35 -5.81 -77.51 27.14
N ALA A 36 -7.09 -77.25 27.42
CA ALA A 36 -7.76 -76.01 27.02
C ALA A 36 -7.13 -74.74 27.63
N ASN A 37 -6.55 -74.81 28.83
CA ASN A 37 -5.90 -73.65 29.47
C ASN A 37 -4.51 -73.42 28.87
N VAL A 38 -3.80 -74.49 28.56
CA VAL A 38 -2.51 -74.45 27.88
C VAL A 38 -2.65 -73.87 26.47
N GLU A 39 -3.71 -74.23 25.74
CA GLU A 39 -4.01 -73.71 24.40
C GLU A 39 -4.24 -72.20 24.38
N GLU A 40 -4.95 -71.63 25.36
CA GLU A 40 -5.21 -70.19 25.45
C GLU A 40 -3.93 -69.37 25.63
N ILE A 41 -3.02 -69.82 26.50
CA ILE A 41 -1.73 -69.15 26.70
C ILE A 41 -0.82 -69.34 25.48
N ALA A 42 -0.82 -70.52 24.86
CA ALA A 42 -0.06 -70.79 23.65
C ALA A 42 -0.53 -69.92 22.48
N ARG A 43 -1.85 -69.72 22.32
CA ARG A 43 -2.43 -68.81 21.34
C ARG A 43 -1.98 -67.37 21.58
N LEU A 44 -2.09 -66.89 22.81
CA LEU A 44 -1.69 -65.53 23.17
C LEU A 44 -0.22 -65.27 22.78
N ARG A 45 0.68 -66.16 23.19
CA ARG A 45 2.11 -66.08 22.83
C ARG A 45 2.35 -66.08 21.32
N LYS A 46 1.69 -67.00 20.61
CA LYS A 46 1.82 -67.11 19.15
C LYS A 46 1.40 -65.81 18.45
N VAL A 47 0.27 -65.24 18.86
CA VAL A 47 -0.24 -64.04 18.22
C VAL A 47 0.56 -62.80 18.60
N VAL A 48 0.99 -62.67 19.86
CA VAL A 48 1.87 -61.58 20.30
C VAL A 48 3.20 -61.61 19.54
N SER A 49 3.84 -62.78 19.43
CA SER A 49 5.07 -62.95 18.66
C SER A 49 4.88 -62.58 17.18
N PHE A 50 3.76 -63.02 16.58
CA PHE A 50 3.43 -62.69 15.20
C PHE A 50 3.22 -61.17 14.99
N ILE A 51 2.48 -60.51 15.89
CA ILE A 51 2.24 -59.07 15.83
C ILE A 51 3.55 -58.29 16.00
N SER A 52 4.44 -58.69 16.92
CA SER A 52 5.74 -58.04 17.07
C SER A 52 6.56 -58.09 15.78
N SER A 53 6.64 -59.26 15.13
CA SER A 53 7.32 -59.37 13.83
C SER A 53 6.65 -58.54 12.72
N LEU A 54 5.35 -58.29 12.79
CA LEU A 54 4.67 -57.38 11.88
C LEU A 54 5.03 -55.91 12.15
N ILE A 55 5.07 -55.50 13.41
CA ILE A 55 5.46 -54.13 13.79
C ILE A 55 6.87 -53.82 13.32
N ASP A 56 7.80 -54.77 13.47
CA ASP A 56 9.20 -54.62 13.05
C ASP A 56 9.39 -54.51 11.52
N SER A 57 8.43 -55.02 10.74
CA SER A 57 8.51 -55.10 9.28
C SER A 57 7.70 -54.05 8.52
N ILE A 58 6.90 -53.24 9.22
CA ILE A 58 6.07 -52.19 8.64
C ILE A 58 6.87 -50.88 8.50
N ASP A 59 6.68 -50.15 7.40
CA ASP A 59 7.20 -48.78 7.24
C ASP A 59 6.29 -47.79 8.00
N PRO A 60 6.78 -47.12 9.06
CA PRO A 60 5.99 -46.19 9.86
C PRO A 60 5.47 -44.98 9.07
N ASP A 61 6.10 -44.61 7.95
CA ASP A 61 5.69 -43.48 7.13
C ASP A 61 4.40 -43.75 6.35
N LEU A 62 4.05 -45.03 6.17
CA LEU A 62 2.88 -45.48 5.42
C LEU A 62 1.67 -45.81 6.31
N VAL A 63 1.84 -45.75 7.64
CA VAL A 63 0.77 -46.02 8.59
C VAL A 63 0.19 -44.71 9.14
N PRO A 64 -1.12 -44.46 9.01
CA PRO A 64 -1.75 -43.30 9.61
C PRO A 64 -1.56 -43.28 11.14
N VAL A 65 -1.25 -42.11 11.70
CA VAL A 65 -1.03 -41.93 13.15
C VAL A 65 -2.23 -42.40 13.99
N SER A 66 -3.44 -42.26 13.47
CA SER A 66 -4.68 -42.73 14.11
C SER A 66 -4.72 -44.26 14.32
N THR A 67 -4.01 -45.02 13.48
CA THR A 67 -3.91 -46.47 13.60
C THR A 67 -3.12 -46.85 14.86
N TRP A 68 -2.03 -46.14 15.18
CA TRP A 68 -1.26 -46.35 16.42
C TRP A 68 -2.05 -45.99 17.68
N GLN A 69 -2.90 -44.96 17.60
CA GLN A 69 -3.82 -44.63 18.69
C GLN A 69 -4.86 -45.74 18.92
N SER A 70 -5.42 -46.29 17.85
CA SER A 70 -6.38 -47.40 17.91
C SER A 70 -5.71 -48.68 18.41
N PHE A 71 -4.47 -48.95 17.99
CA PHE A 71 -3.64 -50.03 18.47
C PHE A 71 -3.38 -49.90 19.98
N HIS A 72 -2.95 -48.72 20.43
CA HIS A 72 -2.74 -48.42 21.86
C HIS A 72 -4.00 -48.66 22.71
N SER A 73 -5.18 -48.27 22.20
CA SER A 73 -6.45 -48.42 22.92
C SER A 73 -6.82 -49.87 23.24
N GLN A 74 -6.30 -50.83 22.47
CA GLN A 74 -6.49 -52.27 22.69
C GLN A 74 -5.35 -52.89 23.51
N CYS A 75 -4.12 -52.36 23.40
CA CYS A 75 -2.98 -52.82 24.21
C CYS A 75 -3.23 -52.62 25.71
N GLN A 76 -3.77 -51.47 26.14
CA GLN A 76 -3.96 -51.21 27.56
C GLN A 76 -4.94 -52.20 28.25
N PRO A 77 -6.16 -52.45 27.73
CA PRO A 77 -7.04 -53.49 28.26
C PRO A 77 -6.42 -54.90 28.18
N CYS A 78 -5.72 -55.22 27.09
CA CYS A 78 -5.02 -56.50 26.96
C CYS A 78 -4.00 -56.74 28.08
N LEU A 79 -3.18 -55.73 28.37
CA LEU A 79 -2.19 -55.79 29.45
C LEU A 79 -2.85 -55.94 30.81
N LYS A 80 -4.02 -55.31 31.04
CA LYS A 80 -4.80 -55.44 32.28
C LYS A 80 -5.32 -56.86 32.47
N GLU A 81 -5.86 -57.48 31.43
CA GLU A 81 -6.32 -58.87 31.47
C GLU A 81 -5.16 -59.84 31.76
N ILE A 82 -4.02 -59.67 31.08
CA ILE A 82 -2.80 -60.47 31.35
C ILE A 82 -2.34 -60.30 32.81
N SER A 83 -2.34 -59.08 33.33
CA SER A 83 -1.94 -58.81 34.72
C SER A 83 -2.95 -59.35 35.74
N ALA A 84 -4.25 -59.34 35.41
CA ALA A 84 -5.29 -59.91 36.27
C ALA A 84 -5.15 -61.44 36.36
N TYR A 85 -4.81 -62.10 35.25
CA TYR A 85 -4.47 -63.53 35.25
C TYR A 85 -3.26 -63.84 36.15
N GLU A 86 -2.20 -63.04 36.10
CA GLU A 86 -1.05 -63.22 37.01
C GLU A 86 -1.46 -63.11 38.49
N SER A 87 -2.43 -62.25 38.82
CA SER A 87 -2.84 -62.00 40.19
C SER A 87 -3.77 -63.08 40.77
N ASN A 88 -4.69 -63.62 39.98
CA ASN A 88 -5.74 -64.51 40.49
C ASN A 88 -5.81 -65.88 39.79
N ARG A 89 -4.98 -66.10 38.78
CA ARG A 89 -4.84 -67.33 37.99
C ARG A 89 -6.12 -67.79 37.28
N ASN A 90 -7.10 -66.91 37.11
CA ASN A 90 -8.34 -67.21 36.41
C ASN A 90 -8.16 -67.12 34.88
N ILE A 91 -8.18 -68.27 34.19
CA ILE A 91 -7.98 -68.37 32.74
C ILE A 91 -8.98 -67.56 31.90
N GLY A 92 -10.14 -67.16 32.47
CA GLY A 92 -11.09 -66.26 31.82
C GLY A 92 -10.45 -64.95 31.37
N HIS A 93 -9.45 -64.46 32.09
CA HIS A 93 -8.70 -63.26 31.72
C HIS A 93 -7.87 -63.45 30.44
N ILE A 94 -7.23 -64.61 30.27
CA ILE A 94 -6.48 -64.91 29.03
C ILE A 94 -7.44 -65.07 27.83
N ARG A 95 -8.62 -65.68 28.05
CA ARG A 95 -9.66 -65.75 27.01
C ARG A 95 -10.13 -64.35 26.59
N ASN A 96 -10.32 -63.44 27.54
CA ASN A 96 -10.67 -62.04 27.25
C ASN A 96 -9.55 -61.32 26.49
N ALA A 97 -8.29 -61.50 26.92
CA ALA A 97 -7.13 -60.93 26.21
C ALA A 97 -7.08 -61.40 24.76
N ASN A 98 -7.27 -62.70 24.52
CA ASN A 98 -7.29 -63.32 23.21
C ASN A 98 -8.44 -62.79 22.33
N ASN A 99 -9.68 -62.90 22.81
CA ASN A 99 -10.86 -62.69 21.98
C ASN A 99 -11.25 -61.22 21.82
N ASN A 100 -11.01 -60.40 22.85
CA ASN A 100 -11.50 -59.02 22.86
C ASN A 100 -10.42 -57.98 22.51
N HIS A 101 -9.14 -58.34 22.56
CA HIS A 101 -8.06 -57.38 22.36
C HIS A 101 -7.05 -57.83 21.31
N ILE A 102 -6.43 -58.99 21.47
CA ILE A 102 -5.41 -59.50 20.56
C ILE A 102 -5.96 -59.70 19.14
N ASP A 103 -7.18 -60.21 19.01
CA ASP A 103 -7.85 -60.37 17.70
C ASP A 103 -8.10 -59.01 17.02
N ASN A 104 -8.42 -57.97 17.78
CA ASN A 104 -8.57 -56.62 17.25
C ASN A 104 -7.22 -56.02 16.81
N LEU A 105 -6.15 -56.25 17.57
CA LEU A 105 -4.80 -55.79 17.21
C LEU A 105 -4.33 -56.36 15.87
N LEU A 106 -4.67 -57.62 15.57
CA LEU A 106 -4.38 -58.23 14.26
C LEU A 106 -5.04 -57.48 13.10
N THR A 107 -6.24 -56.95 13.30
CA THR A 107 -6.97 -56.26 12.22
C THR A 107 -6.38 -54.90 11.84
N TYR A 108 -5.70 -54.23 12.77
CA TYR A 108 -5.16 -52.89 12.55
C TYR A 108 -3.88 -52.88 11.71
N LEU A 109 -3.06 -53.92 11.81
CA LEU A 109 -1.78 -53.99 11.11
C LEU A 109 -1.89 -54.66 9.74
N ARG A 110 -2.84 -55.60 9.57
CA ARG A 110 -3.01 -56.41 8.36
C ARG A 110 -3.11 -55.62 7.04
N PRO A 111 -3.77 -54.44 6.96
CA PRO A 111 -3.84 -53.66 5.72
C PRO A 111 -2.50 -53.09 5.24
N TYR A 112 -1.51 -52.99 6.15
CA TYR A 112 -0.22 -52.34 5.89
C TYR A 112 0.93 -53.33 5.72
N VAL A 113 0.64 -54.64 5.81
CA VAL A 113 1.60 -55.72 5.58
C VAL A 113 1.57 -56.09 4.10
N VAL A 114 2.58 -55.65 3.35
CA VAL A 114 2.74 -55.99 1.92
C VAL A 114 3.72 -57.15 1.80
N ASN A 115 3.44 -58.10 0.91
CA ASN A 115 4.33 -59.22 0.59
C ASN A 115 5.76 -58.69 0.24
N PRO A 116 6.85 -59.29 0.75
CA PRO A 116 8.20 -58.69 0.73
C PRO A 116 8.67 -58.18 -0.63
N ASP A 117 8.40 -58.92 -1.71
CA ASP A 117 8.80 -58.56 -3.08
C ASP A 117 8.05 -57.36 -3.66
N ASN A 118 6.78 -57.20 -3.31
CA ASN A 118 5.96 -56.09 -3.77
C ASN A 118 6.15 -54.85 -2.89
N ALA A 119 6.42 -55.06 -1.59
CA ALA A 119 6.79 -54.02 -0.64
C ALA A 119 8.11 -53.35 -1.04
N ALA A 120 9.14 -54.15 -1.38
CA ALA A 120 10.42 -53.65 -1.83
C ALA A 120 10.32 -52.83 -3.13
N LYS A 121 9.50 -53.27 -4.11
CA LYS A 121 9.24 -52.50 -5.34
C LYS A 121 8.50 -51.20 -5.07
N ALA A 122 7.50 -51.22 -4.19
CA ALA A 122 6.76 -50.02 -3.81
C ALA A 122 7.64 -49.01 -3.06
N ALA A 123 8.44 -49.48 -2.10
CA ALA A 123 9.40 -48.67 -1.36
C ALA A 123 10.48 -48.08 -2.29
N MET A 124 11.07 -48.89 -3.18
CA MET A 124 12.02 -48.40 -4.19
C MET A 124 11.41 -47.33 -5.09
N LYS A 125 10.15 -47.50 -5.51
CA LYS A 125 9.44 -46.50 -6.31
C LYS A 125 9.18 -45.23 -5.52
N ALA A 126 8.71 -45.34 -4.28
CA ALA A 126 8.44 -44.20 -3.41
C ALA A 126 9.72 -43.40 -3.11
N THR A 127 10.81 -44.09 -2.75
CA THR A 127 12.12 -43.48 -2.52
C THR A 127 12.66 -42.82 -3.79
N ARG A 128 12.50 -43.46 -4.96
CA ARG A 128 12.95 -42.88 -6.24
C ARG A 128 12.19 -41.60 -6.59
N GLU A 129 10.88 -41.56 -6.41
CA GLU A 129 10.08 -40.34 -6.65
C GLU A 129 10.45 -39.24 -5.65
N TYR A 130 10.64 -39.59 -4.38
CA TYR A 130 11.12 -38.65 -3.35
C TYR A 130 12.50 -38.07 -3.72
N THR A 131 13.47 -38.92 -4.07
CA THR A 131 14.81 -38.47 -4.47
C THR A 131 14.76 -37.59 -5.72
N LYS A 132 13.93 -37.93 -6.72
CA LYS A 132 13.76 -37.15 -7.94
C LYS A 132 13.25 -35.73 -7.64
N ALA A 133 12.21 -35.60 -6.81
CA ALA A 133 11.66 -34.30 -6.43
C ALA A 133 12.69 -33.43 -5.69
N ILE A 134 13.48 -34.03 -4.80
CA ILE A 134 14.58 -33.33 -4.12
C ILE A 134 15.66 -32.88 -5.11
N SER A 135 16.07 -33.75 -6.05
CA SER A 135 17.07 -33.39 -7.05
C SER A 135 16.62 -32.27 -7.99
N GLU A 136 15.36 -32.27 -8.41
CA GLU A 136 14.78 -31.20 -9.22
C GLU A 136 14.77 -29.86 -8.47
N GLY A 137 14.36 -29.87 -7.19
CA GLY A 137 14.39 -28.66 -6.35
C GLY A 137 15.81 -28.14 -6.09
N VAL A 138 16.80 -29.02 -5.94
CA VAL A 138 18.21 -28.62 -5.76
C VAL A 138 18.79 -28.02 -7.04
N GLU A 139 18.45 -28.56 -8.22
CA GLU A 139 18.93 -28.00 -9.49
C GLU A 139 18.28 -26.65 -9.80
N GLU A 140 16.99 -26.47 -9.48
CA GLU A 140 16.30 -25.19 -9.59
C GLU A 140 16.94 -24.14 -8.67
N PHE A 141 17.20 -24.50 -7.41
CA PHE A 141 17.89 -23.63 -6.46
C PHE A 141 19.29 -23.22 -6.95
N LYS A 142 20.07 -24.18 -7.46
CA LYS A 142 21.40 -23.93 -8.03
C LYS A 142 21.32 -22.95 -9.21
N ASN A 143 20.34 -23.09 -10.10
CA ASN A 143 20.15 -22.19 -11.22
C ASN A 143 19.83 -20.75 -10.76
N GLN A 144 18.96 -20.60 -9.77
CA GLN A 144 18.66 -19.29 -9.17
C GLN A 144 19.90 -18.64 -8.55
N VAL A 145 20.74 -19.42 -7.86
CA VAL A 145 21.99 -18.92 -7.28
C VAL A 145 22.96 -18.42 -8.37
N ILE A 146 23.06 -19.12 -9.49
CA ILE A 146 23.91 -18.71 -10.62
C ILE A 146 23.38 -17.42 -11.24
N GLU A 147 22.07 -17.31 -11.44
CA GLU A 147 21.41 -16.13 -11.99
C GLU A 147 21.65 -14.90 -11.10
N TYR A 148 21.36 -14.99 -9.80
CA TYR A 148 21.59 -13.89 -8.86
C TYR A 148 23.08 -13.51 -8.74
N SER A 149 23.99 -14.48 -8.81
CA SER A 149 25.44 -14.20 -8.80
C SER A 149 25.87 -13.42 -10.04
N GLN A 150 25.33 -13.77 -11.21
CA GLN A 150 25.61 -13.06 -12.46
C GLN A 150 25.02 -11.64 -12.46
N GLU A 151 23.78 -11.48 -11.99
CA GLU A 151 23.16 -10.17 -11.81
C GLU A 151 23.98 -9.30 -10.86
N PHE A 152 24.40 -9.84 -9.71
CA PHE A 152 25.23 -9.11 -8.75
C PHE A 152 26.55 -8.64 -9.37
N LYS A 153 27.21 -9.51 -10.17
CA LYS A 153 28.44 -9.15 -10.87
C LYS A 153 28.23 -8.03 -11.89
N ASN A 154 27.13 -8.06 -12.64
CA ASN A 154 26.78 -7.02 -13.61
C ASN A 154 26.54 -5.67 -12.92
N HIS A 155 25.70 -5.63 -11.87
CA HIS A 155 25.44 -4.41 -11.10
C HIS A 155 26.71 -3.85 -10.44
N SER A 156 27.60 -4.72 -9.96
CA SER A 156 28.89 -4.31 -9.39
C SER A 156 29.80 -3.62 -10.44
N ASN A 157 29.81 -4.13 -11.67
CA ASN A 157 30.55 -3.50 -12.76
C ASN A 157 29.97 -2.13 -13.13
N GLU A 158 28.64 -2.03 -13.26
CA GLU A 158 27.94 -0.77 -13.54
C GLU A 158 28.21 0.29 -12.46
N LEU A 159 28.20 -0.12 -11.18
CA LEU A 159 28.55 0.77 -10.06
C LEU A 159 29.99 1.29 -10.15
N ASN A 160 30.94 0.43 -10.56
CA ASN A 160 32.33 0.85 -10.74
C ASN A 160 32.49 1.84 -11.91
N GLU A 161 31.78 1.62 -13.02
CA GLU A 161 31.77 2.58 -14.14
C GLU A 161 31.15 3.92 -13.74
N LEU A 162 30.02 3.90 -13.02
CA LEU A 162 29.36 5.11 -12.54
C LEU A 162 30.26 5.89 -11.57
N LYS A 163 30.93 5.18 -10.66
CA LYS A 163 31.93 5.77 -9.75
C LYS A 163 33.05 6.47 -10.53
N SER A 164 33.58 5.82 -11.56
CA SER A 164 34.63 6.42 -12.40
C SER A 164 34.16 7.70 -13.08
N LYS A 165 32.95 7.69 -13.67
CA LYS A 165 32.35 8.87 -14.31
C LYS A 165 32.14 10.01 -13.31
N PHE A 166 31.62 9.70 -12.12
CA PHE A 166 31.41 10.69 -11.07
C PHE A 166 32.71 11.37 -10.64
N ILE A 167 33.81 10.60 -10.47
CA ILE A 167 35.12 11.17 -10.12
C ILE A 167 35.60 12.11 -11.21
N THR A 168 35.50 11.72 -12.48
CA THR A 168 35.91 12.57 -13.61
C THR A 168 35.09 13.86 -13.69
N GLU A 169 33.76 13.79 -13.58
CA GLU A 169 32.90 14.97 -13.59
C GLU A 169 33.16 15.89 -12.39
N PHE A 170 33.44 15.32 -11.22
CA PHE A 170 33.77 16.10 -10.03
C PHE A 170 35.08 16.88 -10.18
N GLU A 171 36.12 16.26 -10.77
CA GLU A 171 37.37 16.96 -11.07
C GLU A 171 37.16 18.07 -12.13
N ASN A 172 36.37 17.81 -13.17
CA ASN A 172 36.04 18.82 -14.17
C ASN A 172 35.29 20.02 -13.55
N LEU A 173 34.35 19.76 -12.64
CA LEU A 173 33.61 20.80 -11.93
C LEU A 173 34.53 21.65 -11.06
N LYS A 174 35.51 21.02 -10.40
CA LYS A 174 36.51 21.72 -9.58
C LYS A 174 37.36 22.67 -10.42
N VAL A 175 37.87 22.20 -11.57
CA VAL A 175 38.62 23.05 -12.51
C VAL A 175 37.76 24.21 -13.00
N THR A 176 36.52 23.93 -13.41
CA THR A 176 35.58 24.99 -13.85
C THR A 176 35.32 26.01 -12.75
N HIS A 177 35.19 25.57 -11.49
CA HIS A 177 35.02 26.46 -10.35
C HIS A 177 36.24 27.35 -10.14
N GLU A 178 37.46 26.79 -10.22
CA GLU A 178 38.70 27.57 -10.14
C GLU A 178 38.81 28.62 -11.26
N GLU A 179 38.40 28.29 -12.49
CA GLU A 179 38.35 29.22 -13.61
C GLU A 179 37.32 30.34 -13.41
N VAL A 180 36.12 30.00 -12.94
CA VAL A 180 35.05 30.98 -12.67
C VAL A 180 35.45 31.93 -11.53
N GLU A 181 36.07 31.41 -10.48
CA GLU A 181 36.62 32.23 -9.40
C GLU A 181 37.72 33.16 -9.92
N GLY A 182 38.61 32.65 -10.78
CA GLY A 182 39.63 33.46 -11.45
C GLY A 182 39.02 34.59 -12.31
N LEU A 183 37.95 34.31 -13.04
CA LEU A 183 37.22 35.32 -13.80
C LEU A 183 36.53 36.34 -12.90
N ARG A 184 35.88 35.91 -11.81
CA ARG A 184 35.24 36.83 -10.87
C ARG A 184 36.26 37.83 -10.32
N ILE A 185 37.41 37.30 -9.89
CA ILE A 185 38.50 38.10 -9.38
C ILE A 185 39.02 39.08 -10.45
N HIS A 186 39.21 38.62 -11.69
CA HIS A 186 39.71 39.50 -12.76
C HIS A 186 38.74 40.63 -13.15
N TYR A 187 37.44 40.33 -13.22
CA TYR A 187 36.44 41.28 -13.72
C TYR A 187 35.88 42.22 -12.64
N PHE A 188 35.67 41.72 -11.42
CA PHE A 188 34.94 42.42 -10.37
C PHE A 188 35.82 42.79 -9.17
N ASP A 189 36.54 41.82 -8.58
CA ASP A 189 37.19 42.03 -7.28
C ASP A 189 38.58 42.72 -7.39
N GLY A 190 39.36 42.37 -8.41
CA GLY A 190 40.78 42.75 -8.55
C GLY A 190 41.71 41.95 -7.63
N VAL A 191 43.02 42.08 -7.83
CA VAL A 191 44.04 41.48 -6.94
C VAL A 191 45.15 42.49 -6.69
N ASP A 192 45.44 42.75 -5.41
CA ASP A 192 46.52 43.60 -4.90
C ASP A 192 46.76 44.91 -5.70
N GLU A 193 47.56 44.82 -6.76
CA GLU A 193 48.08 45.93 -7.57
C GLU A 193 47.38 46.07 -8.94
N LYS A 194 46.52 45.13 -9.34
CA LYS A 194 45.72 45.19 -10.57
C LYS A 194 44.26 45.42 -10.24
N GLN A 195 43.78 46.59 -10.64
CA GLN A 195 42.36 46.95 -10.56
C GLN A 195 41.51 46.02 -11.43
N SER A 196 40.30 45.75 -10.96
CA SER A 196 39.30 45.02 -11.74
C SER A 196 38.95 45.77 -13.02
N VAL A 197 38.45 45.04 -14.01
CA VAL A 197 37.95 45.62 -15.25
C VAL A 197 36.84 46.63 -14.95
N GLU A 198 35.94 46.31 -14.02
CA GLU A 198 34.88 47.21 -13.54
C GLU A 198 35.46 48.54 -13.03
N SER A 199 36.44 48.50 -12.11
CA SER A 199 37.07 49.71 -11.58
C SER A 199 37.78 50.54 -12.66
N THR A 200 38.32 49.89 -13.70
CA THR A 200 38.95 50.58 -14.83
C THR A 200 37.91 51.29 -15.71
N VAL A 201 36.76 50.65 -15.95
CA VAL A 201 35.65 51.23 -16.69
C VAL A 201 35.09 52.44 -15.95
N ASP A 202 34.89 52.35 -14.65
CA ASP A 202 34.40 53.47 -13.83
C ASP A 202 35.32 54.69 -13.92
N LYS A 203 36.64 54.48 -13.87
CA LYS A 203 37.62 55.56 -14.03
C LYS A 203 37.62 56.19 -15.42
N PHE A 204 37.37 55.40 -16.46
CA PHE A 204 37.23 55.94 -17.80
C PHE A 204 35.94 56.76 -17.94
N VAL A 205 34.83 56.30 -17.36
CA VAL A 205 33.58 57.06 -17.33
C VAL A 205 33.77 58.39 -16.59
N GLU A 206 34.44 58.36 -15.44
CA GLU A 206 34.77 59.56 -14.67
C GLU A 206 35.65 60.52 -15.49
N SER A 207 36.70 60.00 -16.15
CA SER A 207 37.58 60.79 -17.01
C SER A 207 36.86 61.41 -18.21
N ILE A 208 35.95 60.66 -18.85
CA ILE A 208 35.14 61.16 -19.98
C ILE A 208 34.21 62.27 -19.50
N SER A 209 33.58 62.10 -18.33
CA SER A 209 32.73 63.13 -17.74
C SER A 209 33.54 64.40 -17.43
N ASP A 210 34.76 64.23 -16.93
CA ASP A 210 35.67 65.34 -16.61
C ASP A 210 36.16 66.06 -17.88
N PHE A 211 36.45 65.33 -18.96
CA PHE A 211 36.75 65.92 -20.27
C PHE A 211 35.55 66.65 -20.86
N HIS A 212 34.34 66.09 -20.72
CA HIS A 212 33.13 66.74 -21.17
C HIS A 212 32.91 68.08 -20.47
N ASN A 213 33.09 68.12 -19.15
CA ASN A 213 33.01 69.35 -18.37
C ASN A 213 34.06 70.38 -18.83
N LYS A 214 35.31 69.97 -19.04
CA LYS A 214 36.37 70.87 -19.55
C LYS A 214 36.08 71.41 -20.95
N ILE A 215 35.52 70.59 -21.84
CA ILE A 215 35.12 71.02 -23.19
C ILE A 215 33.94 72.00 -23.10
N SER A 216 32.99 71.76 -22.20
CA SER A 216 31.89 72.67 -21.93
C SER A 216 32.40 74.01 -21.38
N ASP A 217 33.33 74.00 -20.44
CA ASP A 217 33.95 75.21 -19.89
C ASP A 217 34.70 76.01 -20.97
N TYR A 218 35.45 75.33 -21.85
CA TYR A 218 36.07 75.97 -23.02
C TYR A 218 35.04 76.52 -24.01
N HIS A 219 33.91 75.84 -24.20
CA HIS A 219 32.83 76.34 -25.06
C HIS A 219 32.24 77.65 -24.51
N ILE A 220 32.06 77.74 -23.19
CA ILE A 220 31.58 78.94 -22.50
C ILE A 220 32.62 80.07 -22.60
N GLU A 221 33.90 79.79 -22.36
CA GLU A 221 34.98 80.79 -22.41
C GLU A 221 35.24 81.33 -23.84
N LEU A 222 35.07 80.49 -24.87
CA LEU A 222 35.39 80.83 -26.26
C LEU A 222 34.19 81.35 -27.07
N LEU A 223 32.97 80.83 -26.83
CA LEU A 223 31.85 80.94 -27.78
C LEU A 223 30.53 81.46 -27.19
N GLU A 224 30.31 81.47 -25.87
CA GLU A 224 29.08 82.02 -25.28
C GLU A 224 29.07 83.56 -25.26
N SER A 225 27.87 84.12 -25.40
CA SER A 225 27.60 85.54 -25.68
C SER A 225 27.72 86.44 -24.43
N GLY A 226 28.93 86.62 -23.92
CA GLY A 226 29.30 87.64 -22.92
C GLY A 226 30.22 88.73 -23.50
N SER A 227 30.20 89.94 -22.92
CA SER A 227 31.03 91.08 -23.38
C SER A 227 32.54 90.86 -23.24
N ASP A 228 32.97 89.87 -22.46
CA ASP A 228 34.38 89.54 -22.22
C ASP A 228 34.90 88.32 -22.98
N SER A 229 34.04 87.60 -23.72
CA SER A 229 34.45 86.44 -24.52
C SER A 229 35.45 86.85 -25.61
N ILE A 230 36.39 85.95 -25.93
CA ILE A 230 37.40 86.19 -26.97
C ILE A 230 36.72 86.49 -28.32
N ALA A 231 35.55 85.89 -28.58
CA ALA A 231 34.71 86.15 -29.76
C ALA A 231 34.22 87.61 -29.86
N SER A 232 33.78 88.23 -28.76
CA SER A 232 33.39 89.65 -28.72
C SER A 232 34.57 90.59 -29.02
N LYS A 233 35.78 90.22 -28.58
CA LYS A 233 37.03 90.98 -28.84
C LYS A 233 37.52 90.83 -30.28
N ILE A 234 37.24 89.69 -30.92
CA ILE A 234 37.57 89.41 -32.32
C ILE A 234 36.59 90.07 -33.30
N ASN A 235 35.31 90.22 -32.95
CA ASN A 235 34.32 90.92 -33.81
C ASN A 235 34.68 92.37 -34.10
N LEU A 236 35.36 93.05 -33.17
CA LEU A 236 35.90 94.40 -33.38
C LEU A 236 37.09 94.42 -34.37
N ALA A 237 37.82 93.29 -34.50
CA ALA A 237 38.92 93.13 -35.45
C ALA A 237 38.44 92.64 -36.83
N HIS A 238 37.30 91.93 -36.89
CA HIS A 238 36.73 91.34 -38.11
C HIS A 238 36.15 92.39 -39.08
N GLU A 239 35.83 93.60 -38.62
CA GLU A 239 35.52 94.72 -39.52
C GLU A 239 36.73 95.12 -40.39
N THR A 240 37.94 94.75 -39.97
CA THR A 240 39.18 95.25 -40.58
C THR A 240 39.58 94.55 -41.87
N ALA A 241 39.05 93.37 -42.18
CA ALA A 241 39.58 92.70 -43.35
C ALA A 241 38.53 91.81 -43.96
N ALA A 242 37.79 92.35 -44.94
CA ALA A 242 38.13 92.28 -46.38
C ALA A 242 38.72 90.96 -46.95
N ARG A 243 38.97 89.96 -46.13
CA ARG A 243 39.53 88.64 -46.43
C ARG A 243 38.43 87.58 -46.57
N SER A 244 37.28 87.81 -45.96
CA SER A 244 36.15 86.88 -46.00
C SER A 244 35.45 86.84 -47.37
N SER A 245 35.68 87.83 -48.24
CA SER A 245 35.11 87.89 -49.60
C SER A 245 35.52 86.69 -50.48
N GLU A 246 36.71 86.12 -50.26
CA GLU A 246 37.27 85.04 -51.10
C GLU A 246 36.85 83.63 -50.62
N GLN A 247 36.52 83.48 -49.33
CA GLN A 247 36.05 82.22 -48.72
C GLN A 247 34.54 81.96 -48.94
N ILE A 248 33.76 83.01 -49.25
CA ILE A 248 32.31 82.90 -49.50
C ILE A 248 32.01 82.08 -50.76
N SER A 249 32.88 82.12 -51.78
CA SER A 249 32.66 81.38 -53.03
C SER A 249 32.87 79.86 -52.90
N THR A 250 33.79 79.43 -52.03
CA THR A 250 34.09 78.03 -51.74
C THR A 250 33.12 77.42 -50.73
N LEU A 251 32.66 78.19 -49.73
CA LEU A 251 31.60 77.76 -48.82
C LEU A 251 30.26 77.53 -49.54
N LEU A 252 29.89 78.37 -50.51
CA LEU A 252 28.61 78.23 -51.24
C LEU A 252 28.50 76.85 -51.92
N SER A 253 29.60 76.35 -52.50
CA SER A 253 29.67 75.05 -53.17
C SER A 253 29.58 73.84 -52.21
N ASP A 254 30.17 73.91 -51.02
CA ASP A 254 30.09 72.85 -50.02
C ASP A 254 28.73 72.86 -49.28
N THR A 255 28.17 74.05 -49.08
CA THR A 255 26.84 74.22 -48.48
C THR A 255 25.76 73.65 -49.40
N GLU A 256 25.86 73.82 -50.73
CA GLU A 256 24.95 73.17 -51.71
C GLU A 256 25.00 71.63 -51.64
N LYS A 257 26.18 71.05 -51.35
CA LYS A 257 26.38 69.61 -51.21
C LYS A 257 25.80 69.08 -49.90
N GLN A 258 26.04 69.78 -48.79
CA GLN A 258 25.47 69.47 -47.48
C GLN A 258 23.94 69.69 -47.44
N LEU A 259 23.41 70.71 -48.14
CA LEU A 259 21.96 70.94 -48.24
C LEU A 259 21.26 69.80 -48.98
N LYS A 260 21.92 69.19 -49.97
CA LYS A 260 21.42 68.02 -50.71
C LYS A 260 21.42 66.74 -49.85
N GLU A 261 22.45 66.53 -49.03
CA GLU A 261 22.52 65.43 -48.07
C GLU A 261 21.52 65.59 -46.92
N LEU A 262 21.36 66.81 -46.39
CA LEU A 262 20.39 67.17 -45.36
C LEU A 262 18.95 67.01 -45.87
N ARG A 263 18.67 67.39 -47.12
CA ARG A 263 17.36 67.16 -47.76
C ARG A 263 17.07 65.65 -47.92
N GLY A 264 18.11 64.85 -48.22
CA GLY A 264 18.01 63.38 -48.27
C GLY A 264 17.86 62.71 -46.90
N PHE A 265 18.43 63.30 -45.84
CA PHE A 265 18.21 62.87 -44.45
C PHE A 265 16.81 63.23 -43.96
N TYR A 266 16.35 64.46 -44.22
CA TYR A 266 15.01 64.92 -43.89
C TYR A 266 13.91 64.05 -44.53
N ILE A 267 14.07 63.68 -45.81
CA ILE A 267 13.15 62.75 -46.49
C ILE A 267 13.17 61.34 -45.88
N ARG A 268 14.31 60.89 -45.32
CA ARG A 268 14.43 59.55 -44.68
C ARG A 268 13.86 59.52 -43.26
N VAL A 269 14.00 60.60 -42.51
CA VAL A 269 13.55 60.67 -41.11
C VAL A 269 12.10 61.11 -41.00
N VAL A 270 11.70 62.14 -41.76
CA VAL A 270 10.40 62.83 -41.60
C VAL A 270 9.38 62.45 -42.68
N GLY A 271 9.81 62.19 -43.93
CA GLY A 271 8.91 61.75 -45.02
C GLY A 271 8.77 62.73 -46.18
N ARG A 272 7.79 62.51 -47.06
CA ARG A 272 7.44 63.42 -48.19
C ARG A 272 6.01 63.94 -48.00
N GLU A 273 5.79 65.22 -48.30
CA GLU A 273 4.43 65.80 -48.34
C GLU A 273 3.69 65.34 -49.61
N ASP A 274 2.48 64.80 -49.46
CA ASP A 274 1.55 64.56 -50.57
C ASP A 274 0.74 65.83 -50.90
N LYS A 275 -0.02 65.81 -52.00
CA LYS A 275 -0.79 66.93 -52.58
C LYS A 275 -1.77 67.62 -51.62
N ASP A 276 -2.09 66.98 -50.50
CA ASP A 276 -2.99 67.48 -49.45
C ASP A 276 -2.26 68.00 -48.20
N GLY A 277 -0.93 68.10 -48.22
CA GLY A 277 -0.12 68.64 -47.11
C GLY A 277 0.09 67.67 -45.94
N ILE A 278 -0.20 66.38 -46.13
CA ILE A 278 0.04 65.33 -45.15
C ILE A 278 1.40 64.69 -45.45
N VAL A 279 2.26 64.60 -44.43
CA VAL A 279 3.56 63.95 -44.54
C VAL A 279 3.35 62.44 -44.50
N VAL A 280 3.82 61.72 -45.53
CA VAL A 280 3.64 60.26 -45.65
C VAL A 280 5.01 59.58 -45.83
N GLY A 281 5.33 58.66 -44.93
CA GLY A 281 6.54 57.82 -44.92
C GLY A 281 7.67 58.39 -44.05
N GLY A 282 8.81 57.68 -43.99
CA GLY A 282 9.96 58.04 -43.16
C GLY A 282 10.03 57.24 -41.85
N LEU A 283 11.18 57.30 -41.17
CA LEU A 283 11.43 56.54 -39.95
C LEU A 283 10.44 56.90 -38.82
N GLN A 284 9.96 58.14 -38.78
CA GLN A 284 8.99 58.61 -37.79
C GLN A 284 7.62 57.92 -37.95
N ASP A 285 7.12 57.78 -39.18
CA ASP A 285 5.87 57.05 -39.46
C ASP A 285 6.02 55.55 -39.20
N GLU A 286 7.18 54.96 -39.52
CA GLU A 286 7.45 53.55 -39.21
C GLU A 286 7.52 53.30 -37.69
N LEU A 287 8.14 54.20 -36.93
CA LEU A 287 8.20 54.11 -35.47
C LEU A 287 6.81 54.28 -34.84
N ASN A 288 6.01 55.23 -35.32
CA ASN A 288 4.63 55.42 -34.86
C ASN A 288 3.76 54.20 -35.18
N SER A 289 3.90 53.61 -36.37
CA SER A 289 3.21 52.38 -36.75
C SER A 289 3.62 51.21 -35.85
N ARG A 290 4.92 51.00 -35.62
CA ARG A 290 5.41 49.93 -34.74
C ARG A 290 5.01 50.15 -33.28
N GLN A 291 4.95 51.40 -32.82
CA GLN A 291 4.48 51.72 -31.48
C GLN A 291 2.99 51.38 -31.34
N SER A 292 2.18 51.69 -32.35
CA SER A 292 0.78 51.25 -32.41
C SER A 292 0.64 49.73 -32.43
N ASP A 293 1.44 49.03 -33.25
CA ASP A 293 1.43 47.55 -33.31
C ASP A 293 1.85 46.92 -31.97
N LEU A 294 2.82 47.52 -31.26
CA LEU A 294 3.26 47.08 -29.94
C LEU A 294 2.21 47.34 -28.85
N ASP A 295 1.52 48.47 -28.90
CA ASP A 295 0.42 48.79 -27.98
C ASP A 295 -0.78 47.86 -28.23
N GLU A 296 -1.09 47.55 -29.50
CA GLU A 296 -2.12 46.56 -29.86
C GLU A 296 -1.73 45.16 -29.40
N PHE A 297 -0.49 44.73 -29.65
CA PHE A 297 0.03 43.45 -29.17
C PHE A 297 -0.01 43.36 -27.63
N LYS A 298 0.41 44.41 -26.92
CA LYS A 298 0.36 44.46 -25.45
C LYS A 298 -1.08 44.30 -24.96
N ARG A 299 -2.02 45.02 -25.59
CA ARG A 299 -3.45 44.93 -25.26
C ARG A 299 -4.01 43.54 -25.55
N GLU A 300 -3.63 42.90 -26.65
CA GLU A 300 -4.00 41.50 -26.93
C GLU A 300 -3.44 40.54 -25.88
N GLN A 301 -2.18 40.73 -25.45
CA GLN A 301 -1.59 39.91 -24.40
C GLN A 301 -2.30 40.11 -23.06
N GLU A 302 -2.62 41.36 -22.66
CA GLU A 302 -3.39 41.63 -21.45
C GLU A 302 -4.76 40.94 -21.46
N ILE A 303 -5.46 40.97 -22.60
CA ILE A 303 -6.72 40.25 -22.79
C ILE A 303 -6.53 38.74 -22.67
N ARG A 304 -5.49 38.18 -23.31
CA ARG A 304 -5.16 36.74 -23.21
C ARG A 304 -4.85 36.33 -21.77
N TYR A 305 -4.02 37.10 -21.06
CA TYR A 305 -3.65 36.82 -19.68
C TYR A 305 -4.86 36.87 -18.75
N ARG A 306 -5.73 37.88 -18.89
CA ARG A 306 -6.97 37.96 -18.10
C ARG A 306 -7.88 36.76 -18.39
N THR A 307 -8.11 36.44 -19.66
CA THR A 307 -8.96 35.30 -20.07
C THR A 307 -8.41 33.98 -19.54
N LEU A 308 -7.08 33.78 -19.59
CA LEU A 308 -6.43 32.58 -19.06
C LEU A 308 -6.58 32.50 -17.53
N ASN A 309 -6.40 33.62 -16.82
CA ASN A 309 -6.54 33.64 -15.37
C ASN A 309 -7.99 33.36 -14.92
N GLU A 310 -8.98 33.91 -15.62
CA GLU A 310 -10.40 33.60 -15.41
C GLU A 310 -10.71 32.11 -15.66
N GLN A 311 -10.09 31.49 -16.68
CA GLN A 311 -10.21 30.05 -16.91
C GLN A 311 -9.59 29.22 -15.78
N ILE A 312 -8.40 29.60 -15.30
CA ILE A 312 -7.72 28.92 -14.18
C ILE A 312 -8.57 29.02 -12.90
N GLU A 313 -9.07 30.21 -12.57
CA GLU A 313 -9.94 30.44 -11.43
C GLU A 313 -11.27 29.68 -11.55
N GLY A 314 -11.82 29.57 -12.76
CA GLY A 314 -13.00 28.76 -13.05
C GLY A 314 -12.78 27.25 -12.85
N LEU A 315 -11.55 26.75 -13.08
CA LEU A 315 -11.19 25.34 -12.95
C LEU A 315 -10.83 24.92 -11.51
N LEU A 316 -10.43 25.85 -10.64
CA LEU A 316 -10.06 25.57 -9.24
C LEU A 316 -11.14 24.77 -8.47
N PRO A 317 -12.44 25.16 -8.47
CA PRO A 317 -13.48 24.42 -7.78
C PRO A 317 -13.64 22.98 -8.29
N GLY A 318 -13.49 22.76 -9.60
CA GLY A 318 -13.56 21.44 -10.22
C GLY A 318 -12.37 20.56 -9.85
N ALA A 319 -11.16 21.13 -9.81
CA ALA A 319 -9.95 20.45 -9.39
C ALA A 319 -10.00 20.05 -7.90
N THR A 320 -10.46 20.95 -7.02
CA THR A 320 -10.64 20.66 -5.58
C THR A 320 -11.70 19.58 -5.36
N SER A 321 -12.83 19.66 -6.07
CA SER A 321 -13.90 18.65 -6.05
C SER A 321 -13.39 17.27 -6.50
N ALA A 322 -12.60 17.20 -7.58
CA ALA A 322 -11.98 15.97 -8.06
C ALA A 322 -10.94 15.39 -7.07
N GLY A 323 -10.15 16.27 -6.44
CA GLY A 323 -9.20 15.89 -5.39
C GLY A 323 -9.90 15.28 -4.17
N LEU A 324 -10.94 15.94 -3.65
CA LEU A 324 -11.75 15.43 -2.54
C LEU A 324 -12.45 14.11 -2.88
N ALA A 325 -13.02 13.99 -4.08
CA ALA A 325 -13.63 12.75 -4.55
C ALA A 325 -12.61 11.58 -4.55
N THR A 326 -11.38 11.84 -4.96
CA THR A 326 -10.31 10.84 -4.97
C THR A 326 -9.92 10.43 -3.54
N ALA A 327 -9.81 11.38 -2.62
CA ALA A 327 -9.52 11.11 -1.21
C ALA A 327 -10.65 10.28 -0.54
N TYR A 328 -11.92 10.62 -0.79
CA TYR A 328 -13.05 9.85 -0.27
C TYR A 328 -13.15 8.47 -0.90
N ARG A 329 -12.84 8.32 -2.19
CA ARG A 329 -12.74 7.00 -2.84
C ARG A 329 -11.68 6.12 -2.20
N ALA A 330 -10.51 6.69 -1.88
CA ALA A 330 -9.43 5.97 -1.22
C ALA A 330 -9.87 5.48 0.18
N MET A 331 -10.51 6.34 0.97
CA MET A 331 -11.07 5.96 2.27
C MET A 331 -12.18 4.91 2.16
N ARG A 332 -13.10 5.03 1.20
CA ARG A 332 -14.13 4.02 0.94
C ARG A 332 -13.52 2.65 0.62
N LYS A 333 -12.43 2.63 -0.15
CA LYS A 333 -11.75 1.39 -0.55
C LYS A 333 -10.99 0.76 0.62
N SER A 334 -10.40 1.55 1.52
CA SER A 334 -9.68 1.02 2.69
C SER A 334 -10.57 0.20 3.63
N PHE A 335 -11.87 0.50 3.72
CA PHE A 335 -12.83 -0.28 4.51
C PHE A 335 -13.27 -1.60 3.85
N SER A 336 -13.03 -1.81 2.55
CA SER A 336 -13.47 -3.03 1.87
C SER A 336 -12.81 -4.31 2.40
N GLU A 337 -11.55 -4.22 2.82
CA GLU A 337 -10.79 -5.37 3.32
C GLU A 337 -11.16 -5.73 4.78
N PRO A 338 -11.22 -4.77 5.74
CA PRO A 338 -11.78 -5.02 7.08
C PRO A 338 -13.18 -5.62 7.04
N ILE A 339 -14.06 -5.15 6.15
CA ILE A 339 -15.42 -5.70 6.01
C ILE A 339 -15.37 -7.19 5.63
N LYS A 340 -14.51 -7.57 4.67
CA LYS A 340 -14.34 -8.99 4.29
C LYS A 340 -13.79 -9.83 5.43
N GLN A 341 -12.77 -9.32 6.13
CA GLN A 341 -12.14 -10.02 7.25
C GLN A 341 -13.14 -10.27 8.39
N TYR A 342 -13.86 -9.24 8.83
CA TYR A 342 -14.88 -9.39 9.87
C TYR A 342 -16.09 -10.22 9.41
N SER A 343 -16.45 -10.16 8.12
CA SER A 343 -17.48 -11.06 7.56
C SER A 343 -17.05 -12.53 7.63
N ARG A 344 -15.82 -12.85 7.23
CA ARG A 344 -15.27 -14.21 7.34
C ARG A 344 -15.22 -14.66 8.80
N LEU A 345 -14.73 -13.80 9.69
CA LEU A 345 -14.67 -14.08 11.13
C LEU A 345 -16.07 -14.38 11.71
N PHE A 346 -17.08 -13.59 11.31
CA PHE A 346 -18.47 -13.82 11.69
C PHE A 346 -18.99 -15.18 11.19
N TYR A 347 -18.82 -15.51 9.91
CA TYR A 347 -19.29 -16.80 9.39
C TYR A 347 -18.57 -18.00 10.02
N ILE A 348 -17.26 -17.89 10.28
CA ILE A 348 -16.50 -18.90 11.00
C ILE A 348 -17.04 -19.06 12.42
N SER A 349 -17.32 -17.96 13.13
CA SER A 349 -17.89 -18.03 14.48
C SER A 349 -19.28 -18.69 14.51
N VAL A 350 -20.13 -18.40 13.52
CA VAL A 350 -21.46 -19.02 13.41
C VAL A 350 -21.36 -20.50 13.06
N ALA A 351 -20.42 -20.88 12.18
CA ALA A 351 -20.16 -22.27 11.85
C ALA A 351 -19.67 -23.06 13.08
N ILE A 352 -18.72 -22.51 13.84
CA ILE A 352 -18.23 -23.13 15.08
C ILE A 352 -19.36 -23.26 16.11
N LEU A 353 -20.18 -22.21 16.30
CA LEU A 353 -21.36 -22.29 17.18
C LEU A 353 -22.35 -23.38 16.72
N SER A 354 -22.55 -23.52 15.41
CA SER A 354 -23.44 -24.55 14.84
C SER A 354 -22.88 -25.96 15.08
N VAL A 355 -21.57 -26.14 14.93
CA VAL A 355 -20.89 -27.42 15.22
C VAL A 355 -20.94 -27.74 16.72
N ILE A 356 -20.70 -26.76 17.60
CA ILE A 356 -20.80 -26.93 19.06
C ILE A 356 -22.24 -27.29 19.45
N ALA A 357 -23.24 -26.63 18.87
CA ALA A 357 -24.65 -26.94 19.10
C ALA A 357 -25.02 -28.35 18.62
N PHE A 358 -24.53 -28.76 17.45
CA PHE A 358 -24.73 -30.10 16.91
C PHE A 358 -24.11 -31.18 17.81
N ILE A 359 -22.84 -31.00 18.18
CA ILE A 359 -22.14 -31.90 19.13
C ILE A 359 -22.88 -31.93 20.48
N SER A 360 -23.46 -30.81 20.91
CA SER A 360 -24.19 -30.74 22.17
C SER A 360 -25.50 -31.54 22.18
N THR A 361 -26.02 -31.96 21.02
CA THR A 361 -27.25 -32.76 20.93
C THR A 361 -26.96 -34.27 21.11
N ILE A 362 -25.70 -34.67 21.07
CA ILE A 362 -25.23 -36.05 21.21
C ILE A 362 -24.88 -36.30 22.68
N ASP A 363 -25.51 -37.28 23.32
CA ASP A 363 -25.30 -37.61 24.75
C ASP A 363 -24.17 -38.62 24.94
N SER A 364 -24.12 -39.65 24.08
CA SER A 364 -22.99 -40.57 24.00
C SER A 364 -22.77 -41.06 22.55
N LEU A 365 -21.50 -41.16 22.16
CA LEU A 365 -21.08 -41.82 20.94
C LEU A 365 -20.58 -43.22 21.36
N LEU A 366 -21.28 -44.27 20.89
CA LEU A 366 -21.07 -45.70 21.21
C LEU A 366 -21.47 -46.14 22.64
N THR A 367 -22.63 -46.82 22.74
CA THR A 367 -22.93 -47.75 23.85
C THR A 367 -23.83 -48.87 23.31
N ASP A 368 -23.59 -50.10 23.77
CA ASP A 368 -23.95 -51.44 23.21
C ASP A 368 -25.41 -51.76 22.79
N ALA A 369 -26.29 -50.79 22.55
CA ALA A 369 -27.64 -51.09 22.05
C ALA A 369 -28.26 -50.03 21.10
N ALA A 370 -27.60 -48.91 20.80
CA ALA A 370 -28.10 -47.95 19.80
C ALA A 370 -26.97 -47.11 19.20
N PHE A 371 -27.00 -46.91 17.88
CA PHE A 371 -25.91 -46.23 17.15
C PHE A 371 -25.74 -44.74 17.50
N ILE A 372 -26.77 -44.06 18.03
CA ILE A 372 -26.72 -42.68 18.56
C ILE A 372 -27.74 -42.54 19.69
N LYS A 373 -27.34 -42.11 20.90
CA LYS A 373 -28.26 -41.63 21.94
C LYS A 373 -28.27 -40.10 21.95
N PHE A 374 -29.44 -39.54 21.70
CA PHE A 374 -29.69 -38.10 21.82
C PHE A 374 -30.00 -37.74 23.27
N VAL A 375 -29.62 -36.54 23.68
CA VAL A 375 -29.91 -36.01 25.02
C VAL A 375 -31.42 -36.04 25.24
N ASP A 376 -31.88 -36.56 26.38
CA ASP A 376 -33.30 -36.60 26.72
C ASP A 376 -33.81 -35.19 27.05
N VAL A 377 -34.54 -34.60 26.11
CA VAL A 377 -35.02 -33.21 26.14
C VAL A 377 -36.35 -33.05 26.89
N THR A 378 -36.89 -34.13 27.45
CA THR A 378 -38.20 -34.16 28.10
C THR A 378 -38.26 -33.32 29.38
N ASN A 379 -37.13 -33.04 30.03
CA ASN A 379 -37.03 -32.20 31.22
C ASN A 379 -36.18 -30.94 30.99
N ILE A 380 -36.80 -29.77 31.20
CA ILE A 380 -36.16 -28.44 31.08
C ILE A 380 -34.92 -28.31 31.98
N GLY A 381 -34.90 -28.97 33.15
CA GLY A 381 -33.75 -28.95 34.06
C GLY A 381 -32.49 -29.61 33.48
N ASN A 382 -32.64 -30.70 32.74
CA ASN A 382 -31.52 -31.41 32.11
C ASN A 382 -30.95 -30.62 30.92
N LEU A 383 -31.82 -29.93 30.19
CA LEU A 383 -31.42 -29.04 29.10
C LEU A 383 -30.60 -27.85 29.63
N LEU A 384 -31.06 -27.21 30.70
CA LEU A 384 -30.37 -26.06 31.30
C LEU A 384 -29.02 -26.43 31.92
N SER A 385 -28.92 -27.58 32.61
CA SER A 385 -27.66 -28.07 33.17
C SER A 385 -26.64 -28.38 32.07
N ASN A 386 -27.06 -29.06 30.99
CA ASN A 386 -26.17 -29.40 29.87
C ASN A 386 -25.68 -28.14 29.12
N LEU A 387 -26.52 -27.11 29.00
CA LEU A 387 -26.13 -25.81 28.45
C LEU A 387 -25.17 -25.05 29.40
N ALA A 388 -25.41 -25.12 30.71
CA ALA A 388 -24.62 -24.43 31.72
C ALA A 388 -23.17 -24.95 31.80
N HIS A 389 -22.95 -26.26 31.67
CA HIS A 389 -21.60 -26.83 31.64
C HIS A 389 -20.79 -26.44 30.39
N LYS A 390 -21.46 -26.00 29.32
CA LYS A 390 -20.85 -25.63 28.03
C LYS A 390 -20.74 -24.11 27.81
N LEU A 391 -21.31 -23.32 28.72
CA LEU A 391 -21.21 -21.85 28.73
C LEU A 391 -19.77 -21.33 28.59
N PRO A 392 -18.75 -21.89 29.26
CA PRO A 392 -17.37 -21.39 29.14
C PRO A 392 -16.81 -21.44 27.70
N VAL A 393 -17.38 -22.30 26.85
CA VAL A 393 -16.97 -22.44 25.44
C VAL A 393 -17.91 -21.65 24.51
N ILE A 394 -19.22 -21.69 24.77
CA ILE A 394 -20.23 -20.99 23.95
C ILE A 394 -20.10 -19.47 24.10
N LEU A 395 -19.85 -18.97 25.31
CA LEU A 395 -19.89 -17.54 25.64
C LEU A 395 -18.77 -16.74 24.95
N PRO A 396 -17.49 -17.18 24.95
CA PRO A 396 -16.44 -16.52 24.17
C PRO A 396 -16.72 -16.53 22.66
N MET A 397 -17.28 -17.63 22.14
CA MET A 397 -17.57 -17.76 20.71
C MET A 397 -18.74 -16.86 20.29
N LEU A 398 -19.78 -16.78 21.12
CA LEU A 398 -20.91 -15.88 20.92
C LEU A 398 -20.48 -14.42 21.03
N TRP A 399 -19.62 -14.08 21.99
CA TRP A 399 -19.01 -12.74 22.08
C TRP A 399 -18.21 -12.39 20.83
N LEU A 400 -17.39 -13.31 20.32
CA LEU A 400 -16.62 -13.10 19.10
C LEU A 400 -17.53 -12.89 17.88
N ALA A 401 -18.63 -13.64 17.77
CA ALA A 401 -19.63 -13.44 16.71
C ALA A 401 -20.28 -12.05 16.79
N LEU A 402 -20.69 -11.62 17.99
CA LEU A 402 -21.26 -10.28 18.20
C LEU A 402 -20.23 -9.18 17.93
N PHE A 403 -19.00 -9.35 18.38
CA PHE A 403 -17.90 -8.42 18.13
C PHE A 403 -17.60 -8.28 16.62
N ALA A 404 -17.48 -9.40 15.91
CA ALA A 404 -17.24 -9.41 14.47
C ALA A 404 -18.41 -8.78 13.71
N SER A 405 -19.65 -9.05 14.12
CA SER A 405 -20.84 -8.44 13.54
C SER A 405 -20.84 -6.91 13.71
N LYS A 406 -20.62 -6.43 14.95
CA LYS A 406 -20.58 -5.00 15.24
C LYS A 406 -19.49 -4.29 14.47
N ARG A 407 -18.25 -4.81 14.48
CA ARG A 407 -17.12 -4.24 13.74
C ARG A 407 -17.34 -4.24 12.22
N ARG A 408 -18.00 -5.27 11.68
CA ARG A 408 -18.40 -5.30 10.27
C ARG A 408 -19.40 -4.18 9.95
N ASN A 409 -20.44 -4.02 10.77
CA ASN A 409 -21.48 -3.02 10.54
C ASN A 409 -20.93 -1.59 10.65
N GLU A 410 -20.07 -1.32 11.64
CA GLU A 410 -19.36 -0.05 11.78
C GLU A 410 -18.54 0.27 10.52
N ALA A 411 -17.75 -0.70 10.02
CA ALA A 411 -16.95 -0.51 8.82
C ALA A 411 -17.82 -0.33 7.55
N GLN A 412 -18.95 -1.04 7.44
CA GLN A 412 -19.90 -0.85 6.34
C GLN A 412 -20.55 0.53 6.36
N ARG A 413 -20.91 1.03 7.55
CA ARG A 413 -21.48 2.37 7.70
C ARG A 413 -20.47 3.45 7.30
N LEU A 414 -19.24 3.38 7.80
CA LEU A 414 -18.16 4.28 7.39
C LEU A 414 -17.94 4.23 5.88
N GLN A 415 -17.96 3.04 5.29
CA GLN A 415 -17.84 2.89 3.84
C GLN A 415 -18.99 3.60 3.09
N GLN A 416 -20.23 3.50 3.55
CA GLN A 416 -21.38 4.18 2.95
C GLN A 416 -21.31 5.70 3.11
N GLU A 417 -20.87 6.20 4.27
CA GLU A 417 -20.65 7.63 4.50
C GLU A 417 -19.60 8.19 3.52
N TYR A 418 -18.46 7.53 3.38
CA TYR A 418 -17.45 7.94 2.40
C TYR A 418 -17.90 7.77 0.95
N ALA A 419 -18.77 6.79 0.65
CA ALA A 419 -19.39 6.66 -0.65
C ALA A 419 -20.31 7.85 -0.97
N HIS A 420 -21.09 8.30 0.00
CA HIS A 420 -21.93 9.49 -0.12
C HIS A 420 -21.10 10.76 -0.29
N LYS A 421 -20.03 10.93 0.50
CA LYS A 421 -19.09 12.05 0.36
C LYS A 421 -18.37 12.06 -0.99
N GLU A 422 -17.97 10.89 -1.50
CA GLU A 422 -17.41 10.73 -2.85
C GLU A 422 -18.42 11.16 -3.93
N ALA A 423 -19.67 10.72 -3.82
CA ALA A 423 -20.72 11.05 -4.79
C ALA A 423 -21.04 12.54 -4.78
N LEU A 424 -21.14 13.16 -3.61
CA LEU A 424 -21.32 14.60 -3.43
C LEU A 424 -20.14 15.37 -4.04
N ALA A 425 -18.91 14.97 -3.73
CA ALA A 425 -17.72 15.61 -4.28
C ALA A 425 -17.68 15.53 -5.81
N LYS A 426 -17.98 14.37 -6.43
CA LYS A 426 -18.02 14.23 -7.90
C LYS A 426 -19.13 15.04 -8.56
N SER A 427 -20.28 15.13 -7.92
CA SER A 427 -21.46 15.80 -8.49
C SER A 427 -21.46 17.32 -8.27
N TYR A 428 -20.64 17.82 -7.33
CA TYR A 428 -20.54 19.24 -6.99
C TYR A 428 -20.35 20.15 -8.21
N GLN A 429 -19.37 19.84 -9.08
CA GLN A 429 -19.12 20.66 -10.28
C GLN A 429 -20.32 20.63 -11.24
N SER A 430 -20.99 19.48 -11.38
CA SER A 430 -22.18 19.37 -12.22
C SER A 430 -23.34 20.21 -11.67
N PHE A 431 -23.58 20.17 -10.36
CA PHE A 431 -24.62 20.99 -9.74
C PHE A 431 -24.30 22.47 -9.81
N LYS A 432 -23.04 22.86 -9.58
CA LYS A 432 -22.58 24.24 -9.77
C LYS A 432 -22.87 24.72 -11.20
N ASN A 433 -22.45 23.95 -12.21
CA ASN A 433 -22.70 24.27 -13.61
C ASN A 433 -24.21 24.36 -13.94
N GLN A 434 -25.05 23.52 -13.34
CA GLN A 434 -26.51 23.59 -13.55
C GLN A 434 -27.12 24.84 -12.91
N ILE A 435 -26.65 25.23 -11.72
CA ILE A 435 -27.08 26.45 -11.04
C ILE A 435 -26.62 27.69 -11.83
N ASP A 436 -25.37 27.71 -12.28
CA ASP A 436 -24.80 28.80 -13.08
C ASP A 436 -25.52 28.97 -14.44
N ASN A 437 -26.17 27.94 -14.96
CA ASN A 437 -26.96 28.00 -16.19
C ASN A 437 -28.44 28.39 -16.00
N LEU A 438 -28.92 28.58 -14.76
CA LEU A 438 -30.27 29.09 -14.51
C LEU A 438 -30.39 30.56 -14.94
N LYS A 439 -31.57 30.97 -15.40
CA LYS A 439 -31.83 32.37 -15.77
C LYS A 439 -32.44 33.21 -14.64
N ASP A 440 -32.88 32.56 -13.56
CA ASP A 440 -33.58 33.20 -12.44
C ASP A 440 -32.64 33.68 -11.33
N GLY A 441 -33.07 34.72 -10.61
CA GLY A 441 -32.39 35.32 -9.45
C GLY A 441 -32.30 34.43 -8.19
N ALA A 442 -32.61 33.13 -8.30
CA ALA A 442 -32.44 32.15 -7.23
C ALA A 442 -31.04 31.48 -7.23
N LYS A 443 -30.15 31.89 -8.15
CA LYS A 443 -28.77 31.39 -8.24
C LYS A 443 -28.01 31.46 -6.92
N GLU A 444 -27.93 32.65 -6.32
CA GLU A 444 -27.21 32.86 -5.05
C GLU A 444 -27.69 31.90 -3.97
N GLN A 445 -29.01 31.76 -3.81
CA GLN A 445 -29.62 30.91 -2.78
C GLN A 445 -29.35 29.41 -3.00
N LEU A 446 -29.37 28.95 -4.25
CA LEU A 446 -29.08 27.55 -4.57
C LEU A 446 -27.58 27.23 -4.41
N LEU A 447 -26.72 28.18 -4.76
CA LEU A 447 -25.28 28.06 -4.61
C LEU A 447 -24.88 28.08 -3.13
N GLU A 448 -25.51 28.92 -2.32
CA GLU A 448 -25.37 28.94 -0.86
C GLU A 448 -25.81 27.60 -0.24
N LYS A 449 -26.95 27.05 -0.66
CA LYS A 449 -27.40 25.71 -0.21
C LYS A 449 -26.44 24.59 -0.63
N LEU A 450 -25.89 24.65 -1.83
CA LEU A 450 -24.91 23.67 -2.31
C LEU A 450 -23.60 23.76 -1.50
N LEU A 451 -23.14 25.00 -1.24
CA LEU A 451 -21.94 25.26 -0.45
C LEU A 451 -22.14 24.80 1.00
N ALA A 452 -23.28 25.12 1.60
CA ALA A 452 -23.65 24.67 2.94
C ALA A 452 -23.68 23.14 3.02
N ALA A 453 -24.33 22.45 2.05
CA ALA A 453 -24.34 20.99 2.01
C ALA A 453 -22.93 20.38 1.85
N ALA A 454 -22.04 21.02 1.10
CA ALA A 454 -20.65 20.59 0.95
C ALA A 454 -19.84 20.80 2.24
N ILE A 455 -19.98 21.96 2.88
CA ILE A 455 -19.35 22.28 4.16
C ILE A 455 -19.84 21.31 5.24
N ASP A 456 -21.14 21.08 5.33
CA ASP A 456 -21.75 20.15 6.28
C ASP A 456 -21.26 18.72 6.06
N ALA A 457 -21.13 18.27 4.81
CA ALA A 457 -20.61 16.95 4.49
C ALA A 457 -19.12 16.79 4.85
N VAL A 458 -18.31 17.84 4.71
CA VAL A 458 -16.89 17.85 5.12
C VAL A 458 -16.78 17.90 6.66
N ALA A 459 -17.58 18.75 7.31
CA ALA A 459 -17.58 18.97 8.75
C ALA A 459 -18.18 17.80 9.54
N ALA A 460 -19.11 17.04 8.95
CA ALA A 460 -19.68 15.86 9.57
C ALA A 460 -18.59 14.80 9.81
N ASN A 461 -18.19 14.64 11.08
CA ASN A 461 -17.16 13.70 11.48
C ASN A 461 -17.64 12.25 11.23
N ALA A 462 -16.79 11.41 10.62
CA ALA A 462 -17.13 10.01 10.40
C ALA A 462 -17.33 9.25 11.73
N SER A 463 -16.79 9.75 12.85
CA SER A 463 -17.02 9.17 14.18
C SER A 463 -18.42 9.45 14.76
N SER A 464 -19.08 10.56 14.41
CA SER A 464 -20.45 10.82 14.88
C SER A 464 -21.47 9.91 14.20
N ALA A 465 -21.15 9.41 13.00
CA ALA A 465 -21.87 8.31 12.38
C ALA A 465 -21.71 6.99 13.15
N LEU A 466 -20.75 6.81 14.04
CA LEU A 466 -20.67 5.62 14.90
C LEU A 466 -21.47 5.78 16.20
N ASP A 467 -21.64 7.03 16.65
CA ASP A 467 -22.19 7.38 17.97
C ASP A 467 -23.73 7.53 18.00
N GLY A 468 -24.37 7.55 16.81
CA GLY A 468 -25.82 7.59 16.71
C GLY A 468 -26.45 6.35 17.37
N LYS A 469 -27.35 6.58 18.33
CA LYS A 469 -28.24 5.62 19.04
C LYS A 469 -29.02 4.70 18.10
N HIS A 470 -28.34 3.87 17.33
CA HIS A 470 -28.91 2.69 16.73
C HIS A 470 -28.55 1.58 17.69
N GLU A 471 -29.46 1.32 18.63
CA GLU A 471 -29.50 0.01 19.27
C GLU A 471 -29.53 -1.00 18.12
N GLU A 472 -28.37 -1.59 17.81
CA GLU A 472 -28.31 -2.75 16.93
C GLU A 472 -29.21 -3.77 17.59
N LYS A 473 -30.43 -3.91 17.07
CA LYS A 473 -31.34 -4.97 17.48
C LYS A 473 -30.74 -6.26 16.94
N THR A 474 -29.76 -6.78 17.67
CA THR A 474 -29.24 -8.12 17.46
C THR A 474 -30.43 -9.09 17.51
N PRO A 475 -30.35 -10.27 16.88
CA PRO A 475 -31.39 -11.29 17.00
C PRO A 475 -31.72 -11.60 18.48
N ILE A 476 -30.74 -11.39 19.37
CA ILE A 476 -30.87 -11.47 20.81
C ILE A 476 -31.77 -10.34 21.36
N HIS A 477 -31.61 -9.07 20.95
CA HIS A 477 -32.51 -7.97 21.35
C HIS A 477 -33.93 -8.13 20.80
N LEU A 478 -34.08 -8.54 19.53
CA LEU A 478 -35.39 -8.82 18.94
C LEU A 478 -36.08 -9.99 19.65
N GLY A 479 -35.34 -11.07 19.90
CA GLY A 479 -35.82 -12.27 20.60
C GLY A 479 -36.15 -12.00 22.07
N LEU A 480 -35.24 -11.37 22.83
CA LEU A 480 -35.43 -11.02 24.24
C LEU A 480 -36.56 -10.02 24.44
N ASP A 481 -36.73 -9.01 23.61
CA ASP A 481 -37.86 -8.08 23.74
C ASP A 481 -39.20 -8.79 23.51
N THR A 482 -39.27 -9.72 22.55
CA THR A 482 -40.47 -10.55 22.37
C THR A 482 -40.68 -11.55 23.49
N THR A 483 -39.63 -12.20 24.00
CA THR A 483 -39.76 -13.20 25.07
C THR A 483 -40.00 -12.54 26.42
N LEU A 484 -39.42 -11.36 26.70
CA LEU A 484 -39.72 -10.53 27.88
C LEU A 484 -41.16 -10.02 27.83
N LYS A 485 -41.63 -9.51 26.69
CA LYS A 485 -43.06 -9.14 26.52
C LYS A 485 -44.01 -10.33 26.67
N GLN A 486 -43.60 -11.52 26.23
CA GLN A 486 -44.37 -12.75 26.43
C GLN A 486 -44.33 -13.24 27.89
N LEU A 487 -43.18 -13.11 28.58
CA LEU A 487 -43.03 -13.41 30.00
C LEU A 487 -43.79 -12.43 30.89
N GLU A 488 -43.84 -11.15 30.55
CA GLU A 488 -44.70 -10.15 31.19
C GLU A 488 -46.18 -10.51 31.02
N LYS A 489 -46.61 -10.87 29.80
CA LYS A 489 -47.97 -11.39 29.56
C LYS A 489 -48.28 -12.66 30.36
N ILE A 490 -47.32 -13.58 30.49
CA ILE A 490 -47.50 -14.81 31.28
C ILE A 490 -47.55 -14.49 32.79
N LYS A 491 -46.75 -13.51 33.26
CA LYS A 491 -46.78 -13.02 34.65
C LYS A 491 -48.12 -12.34 34.98
N GLU A 492 -48.68 -11.57 34.06
CA GLU A 492 -50.03 -10.98 34.19
C GLU A 492 -51.12 -12.05 34.28
N ILE A 493 -50.98 -13.16 33.53
CA ILE A 493 -51.92 -14.30 33.59
C ILE A 493 -51.79 -15.10 34.89
N ILE A 494 -50.58 -15.19 35.46
CA ILE A 494 -50.31 -15.93 36.71
C ILE A 494 -50.70 -15.11 37.96
N GLN A 495 -50.72 -13.77 37.88
CA GLN A 495 -51.18 -12.90 38.97
C GLN A 495 -52.72 -12.77 39.06
N PHE A 496 -53.46 -13.42 38.15
CA PHE A 496 -54.94 -13.42 38.13
C PHE A 496 -55.56 -14.73 38.61
N LYS A 497 -54.87 -15.49 39.48
CA LYS A 497 -55.40 -16.71 40.09
C LYS A 497 -55.27 -16.72 41.61
#